data_AF-A0A929ZM13-F1
#
_entry.id   AF-A0A929ZM13-F1
#
_cell.length_a   1.000
_cell.length_b   1.000
_cell.length_c   1.000
_cell.angle_alpha   90.00
_cell.angle_beta   90.00
_cell.angle_gamma   90.00
#
_symmetry.space_group_name_H-M   'P 1'
#
loop_
_entity.id
_entity.type
_entity.pdbx_description
1 polymer ?
#
loop_
_entity_poly.entity_id
_entity_poly.type
_entity_poly.pdbx_seq_one_letter_code
_entity_poly.pdbx_strand_id
1 'polypeptide(L)'
;ILYIYTANIKEEYQGSGCMKEIGRALATWLVEQEEKGYYVSVAYAEAVTPAGVKTVISGYEMEPMEDVDEAGLGHYILKDGMKAYCKKMLEDINL
;
A
#
# COMPACT_ATOMS: atom_id res chain seq x y z
N ILE A 1 -1.74 13.36 -6.53
CA ILE A 1 -2.60 12.18 -6.28
C ILE A 1 -1.90 11.00 -6.92
N LEU A 2 -1.53 9.98 -6.13
CA LEU A 2 -0.93 8.75 -6.64
C LEU A 2 -2.01 7.67 -6.67
N TYR A 3 -2.21 7.05 -7.83
CA TYR A 3 -3.10 5.89 -7.98
C TYR A 3 -2.23 4.63 -7.94
N ILE A 4 -2.32 3.88 -6.85
CA ILE A 4 -1.66 2.58 -6.72
C ILE A 4 -2.70 1.54 -7.11
N TYR A 5 -2.73 1.19 -8.40
CA TYR A 5 -3.51 0.04 -8.83
C TYR A 5 -2.85 -1.21 -8.23
N THR A 6 -3.53 -1.81 -7.26
CA THR A 6 -3.04 -2.97 -6.52
C THR A 6 -2.63 -4.04 -7.52
N ALA A 7 -1.36 -4.44 -7.48
CA ALA A 7 -0.81 -5.46 -8.35
C ALA A 7 -1.61 -6.76 -8.16
N ASN A 8 -2.26 -7.23 -9.23
CA ASN A 8 -2.82 -8.57 -9.24
C ASN A 8 -1.66 -9.56 -9.20
N ILE A 9 -1.40 -10.13 -8.03
CA ILE A 9 -0.36 -11.14 -7.86
C ILE A 9 -0.93 -12.46 -8.37
N LYS A 10 -0.29 -13.03 -9.39
CA LYS A 10 -0.59 -14.40 -9.79
C LYS A 10 -0.41 -15.33 -8.60
N GLU A 11 -1.30 -16.33 -8.50
CA GLU A 11 -1.35 -17.28 -7.39
C GLU A 11 0.03 -17.89 -7.05
N GLU A 12 0.83 -18.19 -8.08
CA GLU A 12 2.20 -18.73 -7.96
C GLU A 12 3.19 -17.85 -7.18
N TYR A 13 2.92 -16.55 -7.05
CA TYR A 13 3.74 -15.60 -6.30
C TYR A 13 3.12 -15.20 -4.96
N GLN A 14 1.92 -15.68 -4.62
CA GLN A 14 1.33 -15.43 -3.31
C GLN A 14 2.14 -16.13 -2.21
N GLY A 15 2.33 -15.47 -1.07
CA GLY A 15 3.15 -16.00 0.03
C GLY A 15 4.67 -15.94 -0.20
N SER A 16 5.16 -15.55 -1.38
CA SER A 16 6.59 -15.40 -1.68
C SER A 16 7.26 -14.18 -1.05
N GLY A 17 6.47 -13.28 -0.45
CA GLY A 17 6.94 -11.97 -0.01
C GLY A 17 7.03 -10.91 -1.11
N CYS A 18 6.60 -11.20 -2.35
CA CYS A 18 6.69 -10.27 -3.48
C CYS A 18 6.08 -8.88 -3.22
N MET A 19 4.95 -8.78 -2.52
CA MET A 19 4.34 -7.48 -2.18
C MET A 19 5.17 -6.67 -1.20
N LYS A 20 5.97 -7.33 -0.36
CA LYS A 20 6.89 -6.65 0.54
C LYS A 20 7.99 -5.99 -0.27
N GLU A 21 8.56 -6.69 -1.25
CA GLU A 21 9.58 -6.14 -2.15
C GLU A 21 9.02 -5.03 -3.05
N ILE A 22 7.82 -5.20 -3.61
CA ILE A 22 7.13 -4.15 -4.38
C ILE A 22 6.88 -2.92 -3.49
N GLY A 23 6.36 -3.13 -2.28
CA GLY A 23 6.11 -2.05 -1.32
C GLY A 23 7.39 -1.31 -0.92
N ARG A 24 8.50 -2.03 -0.74
CA ARG A 24 9.82 -1.44 -0.49
C ARG A 24 10.30 -0.60 -1.67
N ALA A 25 10.24 -1.13 -2.89
CA ALA A 25 10.66 -0.38 -4.08
C ALA A 25 9.83 0.90 -4.26
N LEU A 26 8.52 0.83 -4.00
CA LEU A 26 7.63 1.99 -4.02
C LEU A 26 7.98 3.01 -2.93
N ALA A 27 8.23 2.55 -1.70
CA ALA A 27 8.65 3.42 -0.59
C ALA A 27 9.96 4.14 -0.89
N THR A 28 10.96 3.44 -1.42
CA THR A 28 12.23 4.05 -1.85
C THR A 28 11.99 5.13 -2.91
N TRP A 29 11.22 4.81 -3.95
CA TRP A 29 10.89 5.77 -4.99
C TRP A 29 10.16 7.01 -4.45
N LEU A 30 9.22 6.83 -3.52
CA LEU A 30 8.49 7.93 -2.87
C LEU A 30 9.42 8.87 -2.10
N VAL A 31 10.39 8.33 -1.36
CA VAL A 31 11.41 9.14 -0.64
C VAL A 31 12.23 9.95 -1.64
N GLU A 32 12.70 9.33 -2.73
CA GLU A 32 13.45 10.04 -3.78
C GLU A 32 12.62 11.14 -4.48
N GLN A 33 11.30 10.97 -4.59
CA GLN A 33 10.43 12.02 -5.12
C GLN A 33 10.26 13.17 -4.12
N GLU A 34 10.17 12.88 -2.82
CA GLU A 34 10.10 13.90 -1.77
C GLU A 34 11.35 14.78 -1.73
N GLU A 35 12.54 14.20 -1.90
CA GLU A 35 13.81 14.94 -2.01
C GLU A 35 13.85 15.89 -3.22
N LYS A 36 13.09 15.57 -4.28
CA LYS A 36 12.93 16.41 -5.48
C LYS A 36 11.83 17.47 -5.33
N GLY A 37 11.18 17.54 -4.17
CA GLY A 37 10.12 18.51 -3.86
C GLY A 37 8.71 18.06 -4.24
N TYR A 38 8.52 16.79 -4.64
CA TYR A 38 7.18 16.25 -4.88
C TYR A 38 6.57 15.75 -3.58
N TYR A 39 5.26 15.93 -3.43
CA TYR A 39 4.55 15.45 -2.25
C TYR A 39 3.32 14.63 -2.65
N VAL A 40 3.19 13.44 -2.06
CA VAL A 40 2.00 12.60 -2.20
C VAL A 40 1.11 12.83 -0.99
N SER A 41 -0.01 13.53 -1.20
CA SER A 41 -1.00 13.81 -0.14
C SER A 41 -1.94 12.65 0.14
N VAL A 42 -2.26 11.86 -0.89
CA VAL A 42 -3.26 10.79 -0.82
C VAL A 42 -2.86 9.63 -1.73
N ALA A 43 -3.05 8.41 -1.23
CA ALA A 43 -2.99 7.17 -1.99
C ALA A 43 -4.34 6.43 -1.93
N TYR A 44 -4.69 5.76 -3.02
CA TYR A 44 -5.88 4.93 -3.16
C TYR A 44 -5.50 3.51 -3.53
N ALA A 45 -6.25 2.53 -3.02
CA ALA A 45 -6.15 1.13 -3.38
C ALA A 45 -7.54 0.48 -3.42
N GLU A 46 -7.69 -0.58 -4.20
CA GLU A 46 -8.89 -1.42 -4.22
C GLU A 46 -8.53 -2.82 -3.73
N ALA A 47 -9.29 -3.33 -2.76
CA ALA A 47 -9.18 -4.70 -2.29
C ALA A 47 -10.27 -5.56 -2.91
N VAL A 48 -9.88 -6.42 -3.85
CA VAL A 48 -10.79 -7.35 -4.56
C VAL A 48 -10.75 -8.79 -4.00
N THR A 49 -9.97 -9.01 -2.95
CA THR A 49 -9.89 -10.30 -2.24
C THR A 49 -9.74 -10.09 -0.72
N PRO A 50 -10.17 -11.04 0.14
CA PRO A 50 -9.95 -10.94 1.58
C PRO A 50 -8.48 -10.83 2.00
N ALA A 51 -7.57 -11.45 1.23
CA ALA A 51 -6.13 -11.29 1.44
C ALA A 51 -5.69 -9.84 1.16
N GLY A 52 -6.21 -9.23 0.09
CA GLY A 52 -6.01 -7.82 -0.23
C GLY A 52 -6.49 -6.89 0.89
N VAL A 53 -7.67 -7.17 1.47
CA VAL A 53 -8.22 -6.41 2.62
C VAL A 53 -7.23 -6.40 3.78
N LYS A 54 -6.71 -7.57 4.16
CA LYS A 54 -5.71 -7.69 5.22
C LYS A 54 -4.45 -6.89 4.91
N THR A 55 -3.99 -6.91 3.65
CA THR A 55 -2.82 -6.15 3.21
C THR A 55 -3.03 -4.64 3.31
N VAL A 56 -4.15 -4.11 2.81
CA VAL A 56 -4.38 -2.66 2.81
C VAL A 56 -4.64 -2.11 4.22
N ILE A 57 -5.31 -2.86 5.10
CA ILE A 57 -5.55 -2.44 6.49
C ILE A 57 -4.32 -2.65 7.36
N SER A 58 -3.84 -3.89 7.51
CA SER A 58 -2.76 -4.19 8.46
C SER A 58 -1.37 -3.89 7.91
N GLY A 59 -1.18 -4.06 6.59
CA GLY A 59 0.09 -3.79 5.93
C GLY A 59 0.28 -2.29 5.71
N TYR A 60 -0.72 -1.64 5.12
CA TYR A 60 -0.60 -0.25 4.66
C TYR A 60 -1.35 0.78 5.51
N GLU A 61 -2.10 0.37 6.53
CA GLU A 61 -2.82 1.27 7.45
C GLU A 61 -3.81 2.19 6.72
N MET A 62 -4.40 1.70 5.62
CA MET A 62 -5.39 2.43 4.85
C MET A 62 -6.77 2.34 5.50
N GLU A 63 -7.57 3.38 5.33
CA GLU A 63 -8.93 3.48 5.83
C GLU A 63 -9.94 3.05 4.75
N PRO A 64 -11.00 2.30 5.08
CA PRO A 64 -12.04 1.95 4.12
C PRO A 64 -12.83 3.18 3.67
N MET A 65 -13.23 3.19 2.40
CA MET A 65 -14.16 4.17 1.84
C MET A 65 -15.62 3.69 1.94
N GLU A 66 -16.57 4.55 1.58
CA GLU A 66 -18.02 4.30 1.72
C GLU A 66 -18.54 3.11 0.90
N ASP A 67 -17.81 2.74 -0.16
CA ASP A 67 -18.18 1.67 -1.09
C ASP A 67 -17.70 0.26 -0.66
N VAL A 68 -17.04 0.16 0.50
CA VAL A 68 -16.58 -1.13 1.04
C VAL A 68 -17.77 -2.00 1.47
N ASP A 69 -17.83 -3.22 0.94
CA ASP A 69 -18.91 -4.18 1.18
C ASP A 69 -18.83 -4.87 2.57
N GLU A 70 -19.81 -5.72 2.87
CA GLU A 70 -19.87 -6.47 4.15
C GLU A 70 -18.66 -7.42 4.36
N ALA A 71 -17.99 -7.82 3.28
CA ALA A 71 -16.78 -8.65 3.33
C ALA A 71 -15.49 -7.81 3.42
N GLY A 72 -15.58 -6.49 3.40
CA GLY A 72 -14.46 -5.57 3.42
C GLY A 72 -13.85 -5.31 2.03
N LEU A 73 -14.46 -5.77 0.94
CA LEU A 73 -13.97 -5.54 -0.41
C LEU A 73 -14.42 -4.17 -0.91
N GLY A 74 -13.55 -3.44 -1.62
CA GLY A 74 -13.83 -2.10 -2.12
C GLY A 74 -12.63 -1.18 -2.02
N HIS A 75 -12.87 0.13 -2.03
CA HIS A 75 -11.80 1.12 -2.06
C HIS A 75 -11.32 1.55 -0.67
N TYR A 76 -10.03 1.84 -0.61
CA TYR A 76 -9.31 2.27 0.58
C TYR A 76 -8.50 3.51 0.28
N ILE A 77 -8.35 4.36 1.28
CA ILE A 77 -7.62 5.63 1.19
C ILE A 77 -6.57 5.74 2.29
N LEU A 78 -5.41 6.28 1.95
CA LEU A 78 -4.38 6.67 2.91
C LEU A 78 -4.13 8.17 2.79
N LYS A 79 -4.60 8.92 3.80
CA LYS A 79 -4.43 10.37 3.91
C LYS A 79 -3.25 10.65 4.83
N ASP A 80 -2.28 11.45 4.37
CA ASP A 80 -1.09 11.88 5.14
C ASP A 80 -0.21 10.74 5.70
N GLY A 81 -0.60 9.47 5.53
CA GLY A 81 0.09 8.30 6.03
C GLY A 81 1.24 7.81 5.14
N MET A 82 1.59 8.53 4.06
CA MET A 82 2.70 8.15 3.19
C MET A 82 4.03 8.11 3.91
N LYS A 83 4.27 9.01 4.87
CA LYS A 83 5.48 8.98 5.69
C LYS A 83 5.51 7.76 6.62
N ALA A 84 4.39 7.41 7.23
CA ALA A 84 4.26 6.22 8.06
C ALA A 84 4.44 4.93 7.23
N TYR A 85 3.84 4.88 6.04
CA TYR A 85 4.04 3.80 5.07
C TYR A 85 5.51 3.63 4.69
N CYS A 86 6.18 4.70 4.24
CA CYS A 86 7.59 4.64 3.85
C CYS A 86 8.46 4.18 5.02
N LYS A 87 8.23 4.73 6.21
CA LYS A 87 8.91 4.31 7.44
C LYS A 87 8.73 2.81 7.69
N LYS A 88 7.50 2.31 7.69
CA LYS A 88 7.18 0.89 7.93
C LYS A 88 7.82 -0.05 6.89
N MET A 89 7.77 0.31 5.61
CA MET A 89 8.33 -0.53 4.52
C MET A 89 9.87 -0.55 4.52
N LEU A 90 10.51 0.50 5.05
CA LEU A 90 11.97 0.65 5.09
C LEU A 90 12.60 0.28 6.45
N GLU A 91 11.86 0.30 7.56
CA GLU A 91 12.37 -0.11 8.89
C GLU A 91 12.58 -1.62 9.01
N ASP A 92 11.92 -2.41 8.17
CA ASP A 92 12.11 -3.87 8.00
C ASP A 92 13.49 -4.26 7.41
N ILE A 93 14.49 -3.36 7.41
CA ILE A 93 15.87 -3.55 6.94
C ILE A 93 16.81 -4.08 8.06
N ASN A 94 16.40 -3.99 9.33
CA ASN A 94 17.27 -4.28 10.48
C ASN A 94 16.99 -5.61 11.21
N LEU A 95 16.35 -6.60 10.57
CA LEU A 95 16.18 -7.96 11.10
C LEU A 95 16.66 -9.02 10.12
#